data_AF-A0AAE0T4V0-F1
#
_entry.id   AF-A0AAE0T4V0-F1
#
_cell.length_a   1.000
_cell.length_b   1.000
_cell.length_c   1.000
_cell.angle_alpha   90.00
_cell.angle_beta   90.00
_cell.angle_gamma   90.00
#
_symmetry.space_group_name_H-M   'P 1'
#
loop_
_entity.id
_entity.type
_entity.pdbx_description
1 polymer ?
#
loop_
_entity_poly.entity_id
_entity_poly.type
_entity_poly.pdbx_seq_one_letter_code
_entity_poly.pdbx_strand_id
1 'polypeptide(L)'
;MSVIFGATSRMTKKSSDIAKRDMSMKTKVIRKVCELGDDGVPKLTTSWVIELNGKEIKVTFSRDNLHVWVNGVGVKTTAFITDKGYDVDLFFEFEDYRGQIYSDVEGKEMMNYLLLNDEIVAQEYQKDGQTYQDIN
;
A
#
# COMPACT_ATOMS: atom_id res chain seq x y z
N MET A 1 40.11 5.83 -4.17
CA MET A 1 39.04 6.63 -4.81
C MET A 1 37.83 6.55 -3.91
N SER A 2 37.41 7.66 -3.33
CA SER A 2 36.24 7.73 -2.44
C SER A 2 35.01 8.03 -3.30
N VAL A 3 33.98 7.18 -3.24
CA VAL A 3 32.72 7.40 -3.96
C VAL A 3 31.77 8.05 -2.96
N ILE A 4 31.49 9.34 -3.16
CA ILE A 4 30.49 10.07 -2.39
C ILE A 4 29.13 9.65 -2.96
N PHE A 5 28.41 8.78 -2.25
CA PHE A 5 27.01 8.52 -2.54
C PHE A 5 26.22 9.76 -2.12
N GLY A 6 25.74 10.51 -3.11
CA GLY A 6 24.76 11.56 -2.89
C GLY A 6 23.49 10.92 -2.33
N ALA A 7 23.22 11.15 -1.04
CA ALA A 7 21.93 10.88 -0.45
C ALA A 7 20.90 11.76 -1.18
N THR A 8 20.22 11.18 -2.17
CA THR A 8 18.96 11.74 -2.65
C THR A 8 17.99 11.57 -1.49
N SER A 9 17.85 12.63 -0.70
CA SER A 9 16.87 12.71 0.38
C SER A 9 15.50 12.66 -0.28
N ARG A 10 14.98 11.44 -0.45
CA ARG A 10 13.65 11.17 -0.97
C ARG A 10 12.69 11.71 0.08
N MET A 11 11.98 12.78 -0.25
CA MET A 11 11.02 13.41 0.67
C MET A 11 10.02 12.33 1.11
N THR A 12 10.07 11.94 2.37
CA THR A 12 9.06 11.10 2.97
C THR A 12 7.78 11.93 3.10
N LYS A 13 6.71 11.51 2.40
CA LYS A 13 5.39 12.13 2.55
C LYS A 13 4.95 12.01 4.01
N LYS A 14 4.40 13.09 4.59
CA LYS A 14 3.85 13.05 5.95
C LYS A 14 2.54 12.27 5.95
N SER A 15 2.26 11.55 7.03
CA SER A 15 1.03 10.78 7.20
C SER A 15 -0.24 11.64 7.01
N SER A 16 -0.23 12.87 7.53
CA SER A 16 -1.31 13.85 7.39
C SER A 16 -1.65 14.16 5.93
N ASP A 17 -0.63 14.21 5.08
CA ASP A 17 -0.76 14.60 3.67
C ASP A 17 -1.31 13.43 2.85
N ILE A 18 -1.11 12.19 3.31
CA ILE A 18 -1.64 10.98 2.70
C ILE A 18 -3.10 10.73 3.15
N ALA A 19 -3.37 10.84 4.45
CA ALA A 19 -4.68 10.55 5.04
C ALA A 19 -5.78 11.56 4.63
N LYS A 20 -5.41 12.82 4.37
CA LYS A 20 -6.36 13.92 4.08
C LYS A 20 -6.45 14.30 2.60
N ARG A 21 -5.99 13.44 1.68
CA ARG A 21 -6.02 13.76 0.25
C ARG A 21 -7.43 13.95 -0.26
N ASP A 22 -7.54 14.82 -1.26
CA ASP A 22 -8.78 14.98 -2.00
C ASP A 22 -9.05 13.74 -2.86
N MET A 23 -10.23 13.16 -2.66
CA MET A 23 -10.70 11.96 -3.33
C MET A 23 -11.75 12.27 -4.40
N SER A 24 -12.14 13.54 -4.57
CA SER A 24 -13.24 13.98 -5.43
C SER A 24 -13.06 13.62 -6.91
N MET A 25 -11.81 13.57 -7.38
CA MET A 25 -11.47 13.22 -8.76
C MET A 25 -11.18 11.73 -8.97
N LYS A 26 -11.35 10.89 -7.94
CA LYS A 26 -11.06 9.45 -8.01
C LYS A 26 -12.33 8.64 -8.25
N THR A 27 -12.22 7.62 -9.09
CA THR A 27 -13.29 6.64 -9.28
C THR A 27 -13.32 5.69 -8.08
N LYS A 28 -14.47 5.61 -7.40
CA LYS A 28 -14.69 4.68 -6.29
C LYS A 28 -14.99 3.29 -6.83
N VAL A 29 -14.20 2.30 -6.42
CA VAL A 29 -14.37 0.88 -6.72
C VAL A 29 -14.53 0.12 -5.41
N ILE A 30 -15.61 -0.64 -5.26
CA ILE A 30 -15.84 -1.47 -4.07
C ILE A 30 -15.60 -2.91 -4.47
N ARG A 31 -14.65 -3.59 -3.81
CA ARG A 31 -14.42 -5.02 -4.01
C ARG A 31 -14.95 -5.80 -2.81
N LYS A 32 -15.70 -6.87 -3.11
CA LYS A 32 -16.07 -7.86 -2.09
C LYS A 32 -14.83 -8.67 -1.72
N VAL A 33 -14.87 -9.29 -0.53
CA VAL A 33 -13.74 -9.99 0.07
C VAL A 33 -13.13 -11.00 -0.89
N CYS A 34 -11.91 -10.72 -1.37
CA CYS A 34 -10.98 -11.63 -2.01
C CYS A 34 -11.58 -12.70 -2.94
N GLU A 35 -12.53 -12.32 -3.80
CA GLU A 35 -13.02 -13.19 -4.87
C GLU A 35 -11.90 -13.33 -5.91
N LEU A 36 -11.12 -14.41 -5.84
CA LEU A 36 -10.09 -14.70 -6.82
C LEU A 36 -10.72 -14.80 -8.21
N GLY A 37 -10.02 -14.27 -9.23
CA GLY A 37 -10.42 -14.47 -10.62
C GLY A 37 -10.33 -15.95 -11.01
N ASP A 38 -10.76 -16.25 -12.24
CA ASP A 38 -10.85 -17.63 -12.76
C ASP A 38 -9.51 -18.41 -12.73
N ASP A 39 -8.37 -17.70 -12.62
CA ASP A 39 -7.03 -18.30 -12.52
C ASP A 39 -6.66 -18.74 -11.09
N GLY A 40 -7.42 -18.34 -10.07
CA GLY A 40 -7.26 -18.78 -8.69
C GLY A 40 -5.93 -18.38 -8.02
N VAL A 41 -5.08 -17.60 -8.67
CA VAL A 41 -3.76 -17.21 -8.14
C VAL A 41 -3.72 -15.70 -7.87
N PRO A 42 -3.72 -15.27 -6.60
CA PRO A 42 -3.60 -13.85 -6.27
C PRO A 42 -2.20 -13.34 -6.65
N LYS A 43 -2.14 -12.41 -7.60
CA LYS A 43 -0.90 -11.71 -7.94
C LYS A 43 -0.60 -10.64 -6.90
N LEU A 44 0.31 -10.93 -5.98
CA LEU A 44 0.67 -10.05 -4.88
C LEU A 44 1.59 -8.91 -5.35
N THR A 45 1.34 -7.70 -4.87
CA THR A 45 2.17 -6.53 -5.13
C THR A 45 3.17 -6.30 -4.01
N THR A 46 2.73 -6.38 -2.75
CA THR A 46 3.57 -6.11 -1.59
C THR A 46 3.04 -6.81 -0.35
N SER A 47 3.92 -7.02 0.63
CA SER A 47 3.60 -7.59 1.94
C SER A 47 4.37 -6.86 3.02
N TRP A 48 3.69 -6.52 4.11
CA TRP A 48 4.31 -5.99 5.32
C TRP A 48 4.09 -6.93 6.48
N VAL A 49 5.08 -6.98 7.37
CA VAL A 49 4.97 -7.60 8.68
C VAL A 49 5.15 -6.46 9.69
N ILE A 50 4.13 -6.21 10.49
CA ILE A 50 4.09 -5.13 11.49
C ILE A 50 3.75 -5.70 12.86
N GLU A 51 4.21 -5.05 13.92
CA GLU A 51 3.86 -5.42 15.28
C GLU A 51 2.75 -4.51 15.81
N LEU A 52 1.61 -5.08 16.22
CA LEU A 52 0.50 -4.37 16.84
C LEU A 52 0.14 -5.05 18.17
N ASN A 53 0.13 -4.28 19.26
CA ASN A 53 -0.20 -4.79 20.61
C ASN A 53 0.60 -6.05 21.00
N GLY A 54 1.87 -6.13 20.62
CA GLY A 54 2.74 -7.30 20.88
C GLY A 54 2.44 -8.53 20.02
N LYS A 55 1.64 -8.39 18.96
CA LYS A 55 1.37 -9.45 17.98
C LYS A 55 1.93 -9.08 16.62
N GLU A 56 2.51 -10.06 15.95
CA GLU A 56 2.91 -9.93 14.55
C GLU A 56 1.68 -10.03 13.64
N ILE A 57 1.50 -9.02 12.80
CA ILE A 57 0.41 -8.93 11.82
C ILE A 57 1.04 -8.84 10.43
N LYS A 58 0.64 -9.76 9.55
CA LYS A 58 1.03 -9.75 8.15
C LYS A 58 -0.07 -9.12 7.29
N VAL A 59 0.22 -7.99 6.66
CA VAL A 59 -0.67 -7.35 5.68
C VAL A 59 -0.14 -7.61 4.29
N THR A 60 -0.98 -8.08 3.39
CA THR A 60 -0.60 -8.38 2.00
C THR A 60 -1.57 -7.69 1.05
N PHE A 61 -1.04 -7.10 -0.02
CA PHE A 61 -1.81 -6.29 -0.96
C PHE A 61 -1.53 -6.71 -2.40
N SER A 62 -2.60 -6.75 -3.20
CA SER A 62 -2.56 -6.89 -4.66
C SER A 62 -3.16 -5.65 -5.29
N ARG A 63 -2.35 -4.88 -6.01
CA ARG A 63 -2.77 -3.69 -6.76
C ARG A 63 -3.61 -4.05 -7.97
N ASP A 64 -3.26 -5.13 -8.66
CA ASP A 64 -3.97 -5.59 -9.86
C ASP A 64 -5.42 -6.00 -9.52
N ASN A 65 -5.62 -6.65 -8.37
CA ASN A 65 -6.93 -7.12 -7.93
C ASN A 65 -7.63 -6.19 -6.92
N LEU A 66 -6.91 -5.20 -6.36
CA LEU A 66 -7.37 -4.32 -5.28
C LEU A 66 -7.82 -5.10 -4.03
N HIS A 67 -7.14 -6.21 -3.76
CA HIS A 67 -7.42 -7.08 -2.63
C HIS A 67 -6.37 -6.91 -1.54
N VAL A 68 -6.83 -7.05 -0.29
CA VAL A 68 -5.99 -7.03 0.90
C VAL A 68 -6.26 -8.27 1.71
N TRP A 69 -5.20 -8.86 2.24
CA TRP A 69 -5.24 -9.95 3.19
C TRP A 69 -4.54 -9.54 4.47
N VAL A 70 -5.15 -9.84 5.61
CA VAL A 70 -4.58 -9.66 6.94
C VAL A 70 -4.42 -11.05 7.55
N ASN A 71 -3.19 -11.43 7.89
CA ASN A 71 -2.83 -12.77 8.35
C ASN A 71 -3.33 -13.90 7.43
N GLY A 72 -3.33 -13.64 6.12
CA GLY A 72 -3.83 -14.58 5.10
C GLY A 72 -5.35 -14.61 4.94
N VAL A 73 -6.10 -13.87 5.76
CA VAL A 73 -7.57 -13.75 5.65
C VAL A 73 -7.90 -12.54 4.79
N GLY A 74 -8.70 -12.74 3.75
CA GLY A 74 -9.16 -11.65 2.89
C GLY A 74 -10.07 -10.67 3.64
N VAL A 75 -9.89 -9.37 3.39
CA VAL A 75 -10.74 -8.32 3.96
C VAL A 75 -11.49 -7.58 2.87
N LYS A 76 -12.60 -6.94 3.25
CA LYS A 76 -13.38 -6.11 2.32
C LYS A 76 -12.63 -4.80 2.11
N THR A 77 -12.52 -4.38 0.85
CA THR A 77 -11.76 -3.19 0.48
C THR A 77 -12.61 -2.18 -0.28
N THR A 78 -12.35 -0.91 -0.04
CA THR A 78 -12.87 0.20 -0.85
C THR A 78 -11.69 0.92 -1.47
N ALA A 79 -11.55 0.82 -2.79
CA ALA A 79 -10.49 1.47 -3.53
C ALA A 79 -10.98 2.75 -4.20
N PHE A 80 -10.10 3.74 -4.29
CA PHE A 80 -10.28 4.97 -5.04
C PHE A 80 -9.10 5.10 -5.99
N ILE A 81 -9.39 5.08 -7.28
CA ILE A 81 -8.38 4.99 -8.33
C ILE A 81 -8.45 6.26 -9.19
N THR A 82 -7.30 6.78 -9.60
CA THR A 82 -7.23 7.89 -10.55
C THR A 82 -6.69 7.41 -11.88
N ASP A 83 -7.31 7.85 -12.96
CA ASP A 83 -6.80 7.60 -14.31
C ASP A 83 -5.57 8.47 -14.63
N LYS A 84 -5.31 9.53 -13.84
CA LYS A 84 -4.28 10.55 -14.11
C LYS A 84 -2.95 10.37 -13.39
N GLY A 85 -2.76 9.29 -12.64
CA GLY A 85 -1.50 9.06 -11.94
C GLY A 85 -1.29 7.63 -11.48
N TYR A 86 -2.16 6.68 -11.86
CA TYR A 86 -2.09 5.29 -11.41
C TYR A 86 -2.08 5.11 -9.87
N ASP A 87 -2.28 6.19 -9.13
CA ASP A 87 -2.42 6.24 -7.69
C ASP A 87 -3.63 5.45 -7.24
N VAL A 88 -3.39 4.57 -6.26
CA VAL A 88 -4.41 3.75 -5.64
C VAL A 88 -4.49 4.10 -4.17
N ASP A 89 -5.68 4.47 -3.71
CA ASP A 89 -6.01 4.60 -2.30
C ASP A 89 -6.99 3.50 -1.94
N LEU A 90 -6.58 2.56 -1.09
CA LEU A 90 -7.38 1.41 -0.70
C LEU A 90 -7.62 1.47 0.81
N PHE A 91 -8.88 1.48 1.20
CA PHE A 91 -9.32 1.46 2.58
C PHE A 91 -9.86 0.09 2.96
N PHE A 92 -9.53 -0.36 4.15
CA PHE A 92 -9.98 -1.62 4.73
C PHE A 92 -10.07 -1.49 6.24
N GLU A 93 -10.76 -2.42 6.87
CA GLU A 93 -10.92 -2.47 8.33
C GLU A 93 -10.63 -3.91 8.77
N PHE A 94 -9.93 -4.05 9.89
CA PHE A 94 -9.71 -5.33 10.56
C PHE A 94 -9.59 -5.09 12.07
N GLU A 95 -10.18 -5.98 12.86
CA GLU A 95 -10.28 -5.79 14.32
C GLU A 95 -10.78 -4.36 14.65
N ASP A 96 -10.02 -3.59 15.43
CA ASP A 96 -10.32 -2.20 15.81
C ASP A 96 -9.50 -1.16 15.02
N TYR A 97 -8.88 -1.56 13.90
CA TYR A 97 -7.99 -0.71 13.11
C TYR A 97 -8.61 -0.31 11.77
N ARG A 98 -8.52 0.98 11.44
CA ARG A 98 -8.78 1.50 10.10
C ARG A 98 -7.50 1.48 9.29
N GLY A 99 -7.45 0.63 8.27
CA GLY A 99 -6.33 0.51 7.36
C GLY A 99 -6.49 1.36 6.09
N GLN A 100 -5.40 1.97 5.65
CA GLN A 100 -5.28 2.61 4.35
C GLN A 100 -3.97 2.15 3.69
N ILE A 101 -4.06 1.72 2.44
CA ILE A 101 -2.92 1.53 1.56
C ILE A 101 -2.94 2.60 0.51
N TYR A 102 -1.82 3.31 0.37
CA TYR A 102 -1.62 4.26 -0.71
C TYR A 102 -0.45 3.83 -1.57
N SER A 103 -0.70 3.69 -2.87
CA SER A 103 0.35 3.54 -3.87
C SER A 103 0.54 4.86 -4.60
N ASP A 104 1.71 5.44 -4.45
CA ASP A 104 2.20 6.61 -5.20
C ASP A 104 2.98 6.10 -6.41
N VAL A 105 2.51 6.38 -7.63
CA VAL A 105 3.12 5.83 -8.84
C VAL A 105 3.66 6.96 -9.71
N GLU A 106 4.98 6.99 -9.90
CA GLU A 106 5.65 7.95 -10.77
C GLU A 106 6.43 7.19 -11.86
N GLY A 107 5.81 7.04 -13.04
CA GLY A 107 6.40 6.30 -14.16
C GLY A 107 6.58 4.81 -13.84
N LYS A 108 7.83 4.38 -13.62
CA LYS A 108 8.20 3.00 -13.26
C LYS A 108 8.54 2.82 -11.79
N GLU A 109 8.46 3.89 -11.02
CA GLU A 109 8.71 3.91 -9.59
C GLU A 109 7.36 3.88 -8.86
N MET A 110 7.29 3.08 -7.79
CA MET A 110 6.10 2.95 -6.96
C MET A 110 6.52 2.96 -5.50
N MET A 111 5.88 3.82 -4.71
CA MET A 111 5.97 3.79 -3.26
C MET A 111 4.64 3.38 -2.68
N ASN A 112 4.63 2.27 -1.95
CA ASN A 112 3.46 1.76 -1.25
C ASN A 112 3.56 2.14 0.22
N TYR A 113 2.53 2.79 0.74
CA TYR A 113 2.43 3.18 2.15
C TYR A 113 1.31 2.38 2.79
N LEU A 114 1.57 1.82 3.97
CA LEU A 114 0.57 1.24 4.85
C LEU A 114 0.33 2.18 6.02
N LEU A 115 -0.92 2.58 6.19
CA LEU A 115 -1.36 3.44 7.27
C LEU A 115 -2.39 2.69 8.12
N LEU A 116 -2.28 2.86 9.44
CA LEU A 116 -3.27 2.43 10.41
C LEU A 116 -3.69 3.62 11.25
N ASN A 117 -5.00 3.86 11.35
CA ASN A 117 -5.56 5.00 12.09
C ASN A 117 -4.90 6.34 11.67
N ASP A 118 -4.71 6.53 10.36
CA ASP A 118 -4.08 7.70 9.73
C ASP A 118 -2.56 7.88 10.02
N GLU A 119 -1.89 6.91 10.64
CA GLU A 119 -0.44 6.90 10.87
C GLU A 119 0.27 5.92 9.93
N ILE A 120 1.42 6.33 9.35
CA ILE A 120 2.24 5.44 8.52
C ILE A 120 2.93 4.43 9.43
N VAL A 121 2.62 3.15 9.23
CA VAL A 121 3.24 2.04 9.98
C VAL A 121 4.25 1.26 9.15
N ALA A 122 4.15 1.33 7.82
CA ALA A 122 5.14 0.74 6.92
C ALA A 122 5.15 1.45 5.56
N GLN A 123 6.26 1.34 4.86
CA GLN A 123 6.41 1.78 3.47
C GLN A 123 7.29 0.80 2.69
N GLU A 124 7.03 0.64 1.41
CA GLU A 124 7.84 -0.19 0.52
C GLU A 124 8.04 0.49 -0.83
N TYR A 125 9.29 0.56 -1.26
CA TYR A 125 9.66 1.11 -2.54
C TYR A 125 9.86 0.01 -3.59
N GLN A 126 9.35 0.25 -4.79
CA GLN A 126 9.52 -0.63 -5.94
C GLN A 126 9.97 0.20 -7.15
N LYS A 127 10.96 -0.29 -7.89
CA LYS A 127 11.45 0.30 -9.14
C LYS A 127 11.68 -0.77 -10.17
N ASP A 128 11.16 -0.56 -11.39
CA ASP A 128 11.28 -1.54 -12.50
C ASP A 128 10.78 -2.95 -12.13
N GLY A 129 9.80 -3.05 -11.22
CA GLY A 129 9.28 -4.33 -10.70
C GLY A 129 10.22 -5.04 -9.70
N GLN A 130 11.33 -4.42 -9.30
CA GLN A 130 12.20 -4.87 -8.21
C GLN A 130 11.85 -4.12 -6.93
N THR A 131 11.69 -4.86 -5.84
CA THR A 131 11.40 -4.32 -4.51
C THR A 131 12.70 -3.98 -3.79
N TYR A 132 12.75 -2.78 -3.20
CA TYR A 132 13.83 -2.34 -2.33
C TYR A 132 13.23 -2.02 -0.96
N GLN A 133 13.60 -2.80 0.06
CA GLN A 133 13.26 -2.50 1.45
C GLN A 133 14.45 -1.76 2.07
N ASP A 134 14.19 -0.59 2.65
CA ASP A 134 15.18 0.09 3.48
C ASP A 134 15.45 -0.77 4.72
N ILE A 135 16.65 -1.32 4.78
CA ILE A 135 17.17 -2.02 5.97
C ILE A 135 17.69 -0.92 6.89
N ASN A 136 17.00 -0.71 8.02
CA ASN A 136 17.53 0.09 9.13
C ASN A 136 18.76 -0.58 9.75
#